data_AF-A0A094FJX5-F1
#
_entry.id   AF-A0A094FJX5-F1
#
_cell.length_a   1.000
_cell.length_b   1.000
_cell.length_c   1.000
_cell.angle_alpha   90.00
_cell.angle_beta   90.00
_cell.angle_gamma   90.00
#
_symmetry.space_group_name_H-M   'P 1'
#
loop_
_entity.id
_entity.type
_entity.pdbx_description
1 polymer ?
#
loop_
_entity_poly.entity_id
_entity_poly.type
_entity_poly.pdbx_seq_one_letter_code
_entity_poly.pdbx_strand_id
1 'polypeptide(L)'
;MSSSGRDPKRKNDDRDDKPISPPPIKRKVQSKTTKDAVSSFFKPTSQKPPEPITWSERAVNEDTPTTLVVGKYVPPGTSNDAPPTAPRKKIAAFDLDWTLVKSISGKKFVFDAGDWKWWHPNVPLLLRKLYHEEG
;
A
#
# COMPACT_ATOMS: atom_id res chain seq x y z
N MET A 1 -36.01 -5.04 -61.20
CA MET A 1 -36.19 -3.57 -61.23
C MET A 1 -35.57 -2.99 -59.97
N SER A 2 -34.67 -2.01 -60.15
CA SER A 2 -34.15 -1.00 -59.21
C SER A 2 -33.58 -1.47 -57.86
N SER A 3 -32.27 -1.53 -57.60
CA SER A 3 -31.19 -0.51 -57.59
C SER A 3 -31.36 0.62 -56.56
N SER A 4 -30.47 0.66 -55.56
CA SER A 4 -29.79 1.85 -54.98
C SER A 4 -29.35 1.50 -53.54
N GLY A 5 -28.18 1.85 -53.03
CA GLY A 5 -27.01 2.53 -53.55
C GLY A 5 -25.88 2.32 -52.54
N ARG A 6 -24.65 2.05 -53.00
CA ARG A 6 -23.46 1.95 -52.15
C ARG A 6 -22.87 3.35 -52.00
N ASP A 7 -22.64 3.79 -50.75
CA ASP A 7 -22.00 5.07 -50.45
C ASP A 7 -20.60 5.17 -51.06
N PRO A 8 -20.24 6.31 -51.69
CA PRO A 8 -18.94 6.48 -52.32
C PRO A 8 -17.83 6.72 -51.29
N LYS A 9 -16.74 5.98 -51.50
CA LYS A 9 -15.44 6.05 -50.83
C LYS A 9 -14.91 7.49 -50.91
N ARG A 10 -14.89 8.21 -49.78
CA ARG A 10 -14.26 9.54 -49.70
C ARG A 10 -12.76 9.41 -49.95
N LYS A 11 -12.31 10.11 -50.99
CA LYS A 11 -10.92 10.27 -51.42
C LYS A 11 -10.24 11.21 -50.41
N ASN A 12 -9.21 10.73 -49.71
CA ASN A 12 -8.33 11.60 -48.92
C ASN A 12 -7.40 12.32 -49.90
N ASP A 13 -7.77 13.54 -50.26
CA ASP A 13 -6.88 14.55 -50.82
C ASP A 13 -6.74 15.66 -49.75
N ASP A 14 -5.60 16.34 -49.70
CA ASP A 14 -5.17 17.32 -48.66
C ASP A 14 -4.39 16.76 -47.47
N ARG A 15 -3.25 16.11 -47.74
CA ARG A 15 -2.25 15.75 -46.72
C ARG A 15 -0.91 16.49 -46.82
N ASP A 16 -0.79 17.60 -47.53
CA ASP A 16 0.55 18.16 -47.79
C ASP A 16 0.77 19.65 -47.48
N ASP A 17 -0.01 20.30 -46.61
CA ASP A 17 0.32 21.68 -46.17
C ASP A 17 -0.17 22.02 -44.74
N LYS A 18 0.31 21.30 -43.73
CA LYS A 18 0.23 21.78 -42.33
C LYS A 18 1.61 21.82 -41.70
N PRO A 19 2.10 22.98 -41.23
CA PRO A 19 3.42 23.06 -40.59
C PRO A 19 3.44 22.16 -39.36
N ILE A 20 4.34 21.17 -39.40
CA ILE A 20 4.60 20.23 -38.31
C ILE A 20 5.10 21.04 -37.10
N SER A 21 4.44 20.83 -35.96
CA SER A 21 4.75 21.47 -34.67
C SER A 21 6.26 21.43 -34.38
N PRO A 22 6.84 22.51 -33.79
CA PRO A 22 8.26 22.52 -33.45
C PRO A 22 8.60 21.41 -32.44
N PRO A 23 9.86 20.92 -32.43
CA PRO A 23 10.29 19.88 -31.52
C PRO A 23 10.06 20.28 -30.06
N PRO A 24 9.70 19.33 -29.18
CA PRO A 24 9.48 19.63 -27.76
C PRO A 24 10.73 20.30 -27.16
N ILE A 25 10.57 21.51 -26.65
CA ILE A 25 11.61 22.19 -25.86
C ILE A 25 11.95 21.26 -24.71
N LYS A 26 13.21 20.84 -24.60
CA LYS A 26 13.70 19.97 -23.52
C LYS A 26 13.41 20.64 -22.18
N ARG A 27 12.27 20.36 -21.57
CA ARG A 27 11.97 20.72 -20.19
C ARG A 27 12.97 19.98 -19.32
N LYS A 28 13.86 20.69 -18.63
CA LYS A 28 14.67 20.11 -17.55
C LYS A 28 13.69 19.65 -16.47
N VAL A 29 13.40 18.35 -16.47
CA VAL A 29 12.70 17.70 -15.36
C VAL A 29 13.64 17.80 -14.16
N GLN A 30 13.31 18.63 -13.17
CA GLN A 30 14.04 18.64 -11.91
C GLN A 30 13.86 17.26 -11.26
N SER A 31 14.95 16.50 -11.17
CA SER A 31 14.93 15.22 -10.47
C SER A 31 14.67 15.48 -8.99
N LYS A 32 13.65 14.82 -8.42
CA LYS A 32 13.37 14.85 -6.98
C LYS A 32 14.38 14.04 -6.16
N THR A 33 15.37 13.42 -6.80
CA THR A 33 16.38 12.58 -6.15
C THR A 33 17.49 13.45 -5.56
N THR A 34 17.92 13.12 -4.33
CA THR A 34 19.03 13.81 -3.67
C THR A 34 20.37 13.21 -4.12
N LYS A 35 21.45 14.01 -4.11
CA LYS A 35 22.80 13.52 -4.42
C LYS A 35 23.20 12.32 -3.53
N ASP A 36 22.74 12.31 -2.28
CA ASP A 36 22.96 11.20 -1.35
C ASP A 36 22.18 9.95 -1.70
N ALA A 37 20.94 10.08 -2.19
CA ALA A 37 20.17 8.95 -2.68
C ALA A 37 20.84 8.32 -3.92
N VAL A 38 21.33 9.15 -4.85
CA VAL A 38 22.04 8.67 -6.04
C VAL A 38 23.37 8.01 -5.66
N SER A 39 24.17 8.63 -4.78
CA SER A 39 25.46 8.05 -4.35
C SER A 39 25.27 6.74 -3.58
N SER A 40 24.23 6.66 -2.74
CA SER A 40 23.90 5.44 -1.99
C SER A 40 23.35 4.31 -2.86
N PHE A 41 22.82 4.61 -4.04
CA PHE A 41 22.32 3.61 -4.99
C PHE A 41 23.45 2.82 -5.67
N PHE A 42 24.58 3.48 -5.94
CA PHE A 42 25.74 2.86 -6.59
C PHE A 42 26.77 2.27 -5.62
N LYS A 43 26.59 2.44 -4.30
CA LYS A 43 27.46 1.80 -3.31
C LYS A 43 27.18 0.30 -3.26
N PRO A 44 28.21 -0.57 -3.33
CA PRO A 44 28.05 -1.98 -3.07
C PRO A 44 27.39 -2.21 -1.71
N THR A 45 26.56 -3.26 -1.59
CA THR A 45 25.83 -3.59 -0.35
C THR A 45 26.75 -3.64 0.88
N SER A 46 28.01 -4.08 0.71
CA SER A 46 29.01 -4.13 1.79
C SER A 46 29.47 -2.76 2.33
N GLN A 47 29.29 -1.68 1.56
CA GLN A 47 29.68 -0.31 1.94
C GLN A 47 28.48 0.53 2.39
N LYS A 48 27.27 -0.03 2.35
CA LYS A 48 26.07 0.65 2.82
C LYS A 48 25.97 0.46 4.34
N PRO A 49 25.54 1.49 5.10
CA PRO A 49 25.18 1.28 6.50
C PRO A 49 24.15 0.15 6.62
N PRO A 50 24.22 -0.68 7.68
CA PRO A 50 23.21 -1.71 7.93
C PRO A 50 21.81 -1.13 7.88
N GLU A 51 20.89 -1.81 7.20
CA GLU A 51 19.51 -1.37 7.18
C GLU A 51 18.94 -1.40 8.59
N PRO A 52 18.26 -0.33 9.03
CA PRO A 52 17.73 -0.27 10.38
C PRO A 52 16.49 -1.16 10.54
N ILE A 53 16.06 -1.89 9.51
CA ILE A 53 14.93 -2.80 9.57
C ILE A 53 15.41 -4.20 9.19
N THR A 54 15.19 -5.17 10.08
CA THR A 54 15.37 -6.59 9.79
C THR A 54 14.03 -7.20 9.39
N TRP A 55 13.97 -7.81 8.20
CA TRP A 55 12.78 -8.49 7.71
C TRP A 55 12.84 -9.99 8.01
N SER A 56 11.70 -10.56 8.40
CA SER A 56 11.54 -12.01 8.62
C SER A 56 10.16 -12.48 8.17
N GLU A 57 10.09 -13.64 7.54
CA GLU A 57 8.82 -14.29 7.21
C GLU A 57 8.36 -15.21 8.35
N ARG A 58 7.05 -15.34 8.54
CA ARG A 58 6.45 -16.22 9.54
C ARG A 58 5.36 -17.09 8.93
N ALA A 59 5.38 -18.35 9.31
CA ALA A 59 4.32 -19.33 9.07
C ALA A 59 3.61 -19.65 10.40
N VAL A 60 2.41 -20.20 10.32
CA VAL A 60 1.68 -20.65 11.52
C VAL A 60 2.32 -21.90 12.10
N ASN A 61 2.71 -22.83 11.21
CA ASN A 61 3.43 -24.06 11.51
C ASN A 61 4.55 -24.27 10.47
N GLU A 62 5.53 -25.14 10.76
CA GLU A 62 6.66 -25.39 9.84
C GLU A 62 6.23 -25.93 8.47
N ASP A 63 5.13 -26.68 8.41
CA ASP A 63 4.61 -27.29 7.17
C ASP A 63 3.67 -26.37 6.38
N THR A 64 3.48 -25.12 6.80
CA THR A 64 2.55 -24.18 6.14
C THR A 64 3.30 -23.08 5.38
N PRO A 65 2.78 -22.64 4.22
CA PRO A 65 3.35 -21.48 3.51
C PRO A 65 3.43 -20.26 4.41
N THR A 66 4.46 -19.43 4.20
CA THR A 66 4.60 -18.16 4.92
C THR A 66 3.47 -17.21 4.52
N THR A 67 2.81 -16.62 5.51
CA THR A 67 1.66 -15.71 5.28
C THR A 67 1.90 -14.31 5.84
N LEU A 68 2.97 -14.12 6.62
CA LEU A 68 3.26 -12.87 7.30
C LEU A 68 4.71 -12.44 7.11
N VAL A 69 4.90 -11.19 6.69
CA VAL A 69 6.21 -10.53 6.65
C VAL A 69 6.30 -9.55 7.82
N VAL A 70 7.34 -9.67 8.63
CA VAL A 70 7.57 -8.85 9.84
C VAL A 70 8.84 -8.03 9.68
N GLY A 71 8.73 -6.71 9.82
CA GLY A 71 9.87 -5.78 9.86
C GLY A 71 10.15 -5.33 11.29
N LYS A 72 11.35 -5.62 11.81
CA LYS A 72 11.82 -5.16 13.13
C LYS A 72 12.76 -3.98 12.95
N TYR A 73 12.36 -2.80 13.42
CA TYR A 73 13.27 -1.65 13.46
C TYR A 73 14.31 -1.81 14.59
N VAL A 74 15.58 -1.72 14.23
CA VAL A 74 16.73 -1.70 15.13
C VAL A 74 17.44 -0.35 14.92
N PRO A 75 17.31 0.59 15.87
CA PRO A 75 17.97 1.89 15.75
C PRO A 75 19.50 1.71 15.67
N PRO A 76 20.18 2.49 14.81
CA PRO A 76 21.64 2.46 14.74
C PRO A 76 22.25 2.86 16.10
N GLY A 77 23.14 2.02 16.63
CA GLY A 77 23.77 2.20 17.94
C GLY A 77 23.14 1.36 19.08
N THR A 78 22.08 0.59 18.81
CA THR A 78 21.54 -0.36 19.78
C THR A 78 22.36 -1.65 19.76
N SER A 79 23.05 -1.98 20.85
CA SER A 79 23.72 -3.28 20.98
C SER A 79 22.68 -4.41 21.08
N ASN A 80 22.83 -5.45 20.27
CA ASN A 80 21.94 -6.63 20.29
C ASN A 80 22.02 -7.42 21.61
N ASP A 81 23.01 -7.11 22.47
CA ASP A 81 23.28 -7.78 23.74
C ASP A 81 22.56 -7.16 24.94
N ALA A 82 21.83 -6.05 24.75
CA ALA A 82 21.01 -5.51 25.81
C ALA A 82 19.83 -6.46 26.09
N PRO A 83 19.68 -7.02 27.30
CA PRO A 83 18.51 -7.81 27.64
C PRO A 83 17.26 -6.95 27.40
N PRO A 84 16.14 -7.54 26.96
CA PRO A 84 14.91 -6.79 26.73
C PRO A 84 14.41 -6.23 28.05
N THR A 85 14.82 -4.99 28.39
CA THR A 85 14.49 -4.34 29.67
C THR A 85 13.04 -3.88 29.73
N ALA A 86 12.34 -3.86 28.58
CA ALA A 86 10.93 -3.51 28.52
C ALA A 86 10.05 -4.77 28.59
N PRO A 87 9.01 -4.80 29.45
CA PRO A 87 8.02 -5.87 29.42
C PRO A 87 7.42 -5.96 28.02
N ARG A 88 7.22 -7.19 27.53
CA ARG A 88 6.58 -7.46 26.25
C ARG A 88 5.19 -6.83 26.25
N LYS A 89 5.00 -5.77 25.47
CA LYS A 89 3.68 -5.18 25.24
C LYS A 89 2.87 -6.13 24.37
N LYS A 90 1.70 -6.54 24.86
CA LYS A 90 0.74 -7.28 24.03
C LYS A 90 -0.02 -6.29 23.16
N ILE A 91 -0.24 -6.66 21.90
CA ILE A 91 -0.99 -5.85 20.94
C ILE A 91 -2.08 -6.75 20.39
N ALA A 92 -3.33 -6.34 20.55
CA ALA A 92 -4.48 -6.89 19.85
C ALA A 92 -4.83 -5.93 18.70
N ALA A 93 -4.77 -6.42 17.47
CA ALA A 93 -5.09 -5.65 16.27
C ALA A 93 -6.31 -6.25 15.58
N PHE A 94 -7.22 -5.39 15.14
CA PHE A 94 -8.47 -5.78 14.49
C PHE A 94 -8.66 -4.94 13.24
N ASP A 95 -9.20 -5.55 12.20
CA ASP A 95 -9.81 -4.81 11.10
C ASP A 95 -11.11 -4.12 11.58
N LEU A 96 -11.59 -3.12 10.84
CA LEU A 96 -12.77 -2.34 11.22
C LEU A 96 -14.05 -2.93 10.61
N ASP A 97 -14.14 -2.88 9.28
CA ASP A 97 -15.35 -3.19 8.55
C ASP A 97 -15.62 -4.70 8.57
N TRP A 98 -16.85 -5.08 8.92
CA TRP A 98 -17.26 -6.48 9.04
C TRP A 98 -16.52 -7.29 10.11
N THR A 99 -15.67 -6.64 10.92
CA THR A 99 -15.01 -7.22 12.09
C THR A 99 -15.52 -6.58 13.38
N LEU A 100 -15.29 -5.28 13.58
CA LEU A 100 -15.79 -4.56 14.75
C LEU A 100 -17.18 -3.96 14.51
N VAL A 101 -17.40 -3.45 13.29
CA VAL A 101 -18.65 -2.79 12.90
C VAL A 101 -19.25 -3.43 11.65
N LYS A 102 -20.55 -3.22 11.44
CA LYS A 102 -21.26 -3.60 10.23
C LYS A 102 -22.27 -2.54 9.84
N SER A 103 -22.75 -2.61 8.61
CA SER A 103 -23.78 -1.68 8.16
C SER A 103 -25.11 -1.91 8.89
N ILE A 104 -25.85 -0.82 9.16
CA ILE A 104 -27.20 -0.93 9.71
C ILE A 104 -28.15 -1.43 8.60
N SER A 105 -28.00 -0.89 7.39
CA SER A 105 -28.80 -1.15 6.20
C SER A 105 -28.58 -2.53 5.58
N GLY A 106 -27.52 -3.24 5.96
CA GLY A 106 -27.13 -4.52 5.35
C GLY A 106 -26.46 -4.38 3.98
N LYS A 107 -26.20 -3.16 3.51
CA LYS A 107 -25.43 -2.92 2.28
C LYS A 107 -23.97 -3.30 2.47
N LYS A 108 -23.35 -3.81 1.42
CA LYS A 108 -21.91 -4.12 1.37
C LYS A 108 -21.05 -2.85 1.45
N PHE A 109 -21.48 -1.79 0.78
CA PHE A 109 -20.84 -0.47 0.80
C PHE A 109 -21.86 0.55 1.28
N VAL A 110 -21.51 1.26 2.34
CA VAL A 110 -22.35 2.30 2.93
C VAL A 110 -21.94 3.67 2.42
N PHE A 111 -22.93 4.55 2.27
CA PHE A 111 -22.75 5.92 1.78
C PHE A 111 -22.89 6.96 2.89
N ASP A 112 -23.53 6.58 3.99
CA ASP A 112 -23.80 7.45 5.12
C ASP A 112 -22.96 7.04 6.33
N ALA A 113 -22.44 8.04 7.06
CA ALA A 113 -21.65 7.82 8.26
C ALA A 113 -22.50 7.30 9.43
N GLY A 114 -23.83 7.52 9.41
CA GLY A 114 -24.76 6.97 10.39
C GLY A 114 -25.10 5.50 10.18
N ASP A 115 -24.74 4.91 9.04
CA ASP A 115 -25.11 3.54 8.67
C ASP A 115 -24.16 2.48 9.26
N TRP A 116 -23.59 2.73 10.45
CA TRP A 116 -22.69 1.81 11.14
C TRP A 116 -23.22 1.42 12.52
N LYS A 117 -23.08 0.16 12.88
CA LYS A 117 -23.34 -0.36 14.23
C LYS A 117 -22.30 -1.39 14.61
N TRP A 118 -22.19 -1.67 15.91
CA TRP A 118 -21.40 -2.80 16.39
C TRP A 118 -21.81 -4.10 15.68
N TRP A 119 -20.81 -4.87 15.24
CA TRP A 119 -21.03 -6.14 14.55
C TRP A 119 -21.86 -7.10 15.44
N HIS A 120 -21.51 -7.14 16.73
CA HIS A 120 -22.20 -7.87 17.79
C HIS A 120 -22.24 -7.01 19.07
N PRO A 121 -23.31 -7.07 19.89
CA PRO A 121 -23.42 -6.29 21.14
C PRO A 121 -22.28 -6.52 22.13
N ASN A 122 -21.59 -7.66 22.06
CA ASN A 122 -20.46 -7.97 22.93
C ASN A 122 -19.13 -7.32 22.52
N VAL A 123 -19.01 -6.75 21.31
CA VAL A 123 -17.73 -6.18 20.83
C VAL A 123 -17.16 -5.15 21.83
N PRO A 124 -17.93 -4.16 22.32
CA PRO A 124 -17.40 -3.20 23.29
C PRO A 124 -17.00 -3.83 24.63
N LEU A 125 -17.69 -4.89 25.05
CA LEU A 125 -17.36 -5.61 26.29
C LEU A 125 -16.02 -6.33 26.16
N LEU A 126 -15.80 -7.03 25.05
CA LEU A 126 -14.57 -7.75 24.77
C LEU A 126 -13.37 -6.81 24.60
N LEU A 127 -13.54 -5.68 23.90
CA LEU A 127 -12.48 -4.69 23.75
C LEU A 127 -12.04 -4.10 25.11
N ARG A 128 -13.00 -3.80 26.00
CA ARG A 128 -12.68 -3.35 27.36
C ARG A 128 -11.98 -4.43 28.18
N LYS A 129 -12.46 -5.67 28.10
CA LYS A 129 -11.83 -6.82 28.78
C LYS A 129 -10.38 -7.01 28.33
N LEU A 130 -10.14 -7.00 27.02
CA LEU A 130 -8.80 -7.11 26.45
C LEU A 130 -7.86 -6.00 26.97
N TYR A 131 -8.37 -4.77 27.06
CA TYR A 131 -7.57 -3.63 27.53
C TYR A 131 -7.27 -3.65 29.04
N HIS A 132 -8.24 -4.06 29.86
CA HIS A 132 -8.11 -3.98 31.32
C HIS A 132 -7.55 -5.26 31.97
N GLU A 133 -7.83 -6.43 31.41
CA GLU A 133 -7.53 -7.72 32.04
C GLU A 133 -6.41 -8.49 31.35
N GLU A 134 -6.27 -8.37 30.03
CA GLU A 134 -5.43 -9.27 29.23
C GLU A 134 -4.17 -8.59 28.64
N GLY A 135 -4.19 -7.28 28.46
CA GLY A 135 -3.15 -6.44 27.84
C GLY A 135 -2.08 -5.94 28.82
#